data_AF-A0A496WLC5-F1
#
_entry.id   AF-A0A496WLC5-F1
#
_cell.length_a   1.000
_cell.length_b   1.000
_cell.length_c   1.000
_cell.angle_alpha   90.00
_cell.angle_beta   90.00
_cell.angle_gamma   90.00
#
_symmetry.space_group_name_H-M   'P 1'
#
loop_
_entity.id
_entity.type
_entity.pdbx_description
1 polymer ?
#
loop_
_entity_poly.entity_id
_entity_poly.type
_entity_poly.pdbx_seq_one_letter_code
_entity_poly.pdbx_strand_id
1 'polypeptide(L)'
;MPTPTRLIKYYGGVPRRLFLTKGVGQFFKALKFFALDGKHFSPSFEIHVHPRMLGNFTQEGWKETLLLIAEMMIRYPNVKLLQGAAWFYDPKIEKVSPHLSYLRKIPLSGGAITLFASHDEGAKSSALIKSGKRKKLYTEGLYLPATYYLLWSRKKIINWYNDNK
;
A
#
# COMPACT_ATOMS: atom_id res chain seq x y z
N MET A 1 11.33 -1.78 -12.48
CA MET A 1 11.91 -3.13 -12.35
C MET A 1 10.82 -4.08 -11.86
N PRO A 2 10.72 -5.31 -12.41
CA PRO A 2 9.78 -6.32 -11.91
C PRO A 2 10.28 -6.92 -10.59
N THR A 3 9.37 -7.18 -9.65
CA THR A 3 9.56 -8.02 -8.46
C THR A 3 8.57 -9.19 -8.54
N PRO A 4 8.65 -10.22 -7.66
CA PRO A 4 7.79 -11.40 -7.76
C PRO A 4 6.28 -11.10 -7.80
N THR A 5 5.83 -10.01 -7.16
CA THR A 5 4.41 -9.64 -7.09
C THR A 5 4.06 -8.30 -7.72
N ARG A 6 5.03 -7.39 -7.95
CA ARG A 6 4.76 -6.00 -8.35
C ARG A 6 5.75 -5.40 -9.34
N LEU A 7 5.26 -4.44 -10.12
CA LEU A 7 6.11 -3.60 -10.95
C LEU A 7 6.46 -2.36 -10.16
N ILE A 8 7.76 -2.06 -10.07
CA ILE A 8 8.26 -0.83 -9.47
C ILE A 8 8.51 0.19 -10.58
N LYS A 9 7.83 1.34 -10.47
CA LYS A 9 8.09 2.53 -11.28
C LYS A 9 8.74 3.61 -10.41
N TYR A 10 9.68 4.36 -10.99
CA TYR A 10 10.16 5.60 -10.36
C TYR A 10 9.09 6.67 -10.59
N TYR A 11 8.55 7.22 -9.51
CA TYR A 11 7.40 8.12 -9.57
C TYR A 11 7.64 9.41 -8.79
N GLY A 12 7.09 10.50 -9.32
CA GLY A 12 7.09 11.83 -8.75
C GLY A 12 6.13 11.95 -7.56
N GLY A 13 6.65 11.71 -6.38
CA GLY A 13 6.09 12.03 -5.07
C GLY A 13 4.64 11.66 -4.73
N VAL A 14 4.16 12.13 -3.56
CA VAL A 14 2.82 11.81 -3.02
C VAL A 14 1.83 12.93 -3.36
N PRO A 15 0.64 12.62 -3.92
CA PRO A 15 -0.38 13.62 -4.17
C PRO A 15 -0.87 14.29 -2.87
N ARG A 16 -0.62 15.60 -2.70
CA ARG A 16 -0.95 16.35 -1.46
C ARG A 16 -2.45 16.37 -1.14
N ARG A 17 -3.31 16.30 -2.17
CA ARG A 17 -4.77 16.20 -2.00
C ARG A 17 -5.16 15.05 -1.08
N LEU A 18 -4.40 13.95 -1.08
CA LEU A 18 -4.64 12.79 -0.21
C LEU A 18 -4.61 13.14 1.28
N PHE A 19 -3.95 14.22 1.70
CA PHE A 19 -3.85 14.51 3.14
C PHE A 19 -5.17 14.98 3.72
N LEU A 20 -6.06 15.56 2.89
CA LEU A 20 -7.32 16.16 3.34
C LEU A 20 -8.55 15.34 2.93
N THR A 21 -8.41 14.31 2.08
CA THR A 21 -9.56 13.61 1.49
C THR A 21 -10.51 12.96 2.50
N LYS A 22 -10.02 12.53 3.66
CA LYS A 22 -10.83 11.94 4.75
C LYS A 22 -10.94 12.86 5.98
N GLY A 23 -10.72 14.16 5.80
CA GLY A 23 -10.77 15.17 6.86
C GLY A 23 -9.53 15.25 7.73
N VAL A 24 -9.64 15.97 8.84
CA VAL A 24 -8.52 16.40 9.70
C VAL A 24 -7.73 15.25 10.32
N GLY A 25 -8.38 14.13 10.65
CA GLY A 25 -7.69 12.97 11.23
C GLY A 25 -6.65 12.36 10.27
N GLN A 26 -6.98 12.33 8.97
CA GLN A 26 -6.04 11.89 7.93
C GLN A 26 -4.90 12.89 7.74
N PHE A 27 -5.20 14.18 7.84
CA PHE A 27 -4.20 15.23 7.77
C PHE A 27 -3.15 15.10 8.88
N PHE A 28 -3.58 14.98 10.14
CA PHE A 28 -2.65 14.81 11.26
C PHE A 28 -1.86 13.49 11.16
N LYS A 29 -2.47 12.41 10.66
CA LYS A 29 -1.77 11.15 10.41
C LYS A 29 -0.65 11.31 9.37
N ALA A 30 -0.95 11.96 8.26
CA ALA A 30 0.03 12.26 7.22
C ALA A 30 1.12 13.21 7.74
N LEU A 31 0.74 14.28 8.43
CA LEU A 31 1.65 15.25 9.01
C LEU A 31 2.63 14.59 9.99
N LYS A 32 2.12 13.77 10.93
CA LYS A 32 2.97 13.02 11.88
C LYS A 32 3.96 12.11 11.15
N PHE A 33 3.52 11.42 10.11
CA PHE A 33 4.39 10.55 9.31
C PHE A 33 5.52 11.36 8.66
N PHE A 34 5.20 12.42 7.91
CA PHE A 34 6.23 13.21 7.24
C PHE A 34 7.10 14.03 8.20
N ALA A 35 6.57 14.48 9.34
CA ALA A 35 7.37 15.18 10.35
C ALA A 35 8.44 14.28 10.97
N LEU A 36 8.11 13.01 11.27
CA LEU A 36 9.04 12.04 11.86
C LEU A 36 10.01 11.43 10.84
N ASP A 37 9.63 11.39 9.56
CA ASP A 37 10.39 10.73 8.49
C ASP A 37 11.15 11.73 7.56
N GLY A 38 11.31 12.99 8.01
CA GLY A 38 12.19 13.97 7.37
C GLY A 38 11.60 14.74 6.19
N LYS A 39 10.27 14.86 6.10
CA LYS A 39 9.53 15.64 5.07
C LYS A 39 9.81 15.21 3.63
N HIS A 40 10.19 13.95 3.43
CA HIS A 40 10.49 13.45 2.10
C HIS A 40 9.22 13.01 1.36
N PHE A 41 8.73 13.88 0.47
CA PHE A 41 7.58 13.55 -0.38
C PHE A 41 7.97 12.91 -1.71
N SER A 42 9.25 12.96 -2.09
CA SER A 42 9.80 12.47 -3.35
C SER A 42 11.32 12.29 -3.25
N PRO A 43 11.96 11.57 -4.18
CA PRO A 43 11.36 10.66 -5.15
C PRO A 43 10.92 9.33 -4.51
N SER A 44 10.02 8.63 -5.20
CA SER A 44 9.37 7.43 -4.67
C SER A 44 9.43 6.25 -5.63
N PHE A 45 9.44 5.04 -5.07
CA PHE A 45 9.05 3.84 -5.80
C PHE A 45 7.55 3.66 -5.69
N GLU A 46 6.90 3.47 -6.84
CA GLU A 46 5.49 3.15 -6.91
C GLU A 46 5.32 1.67 -7.27
N ILE A 47 4.51 0.96 -6.47
CA ILE A 47 4.30 -0.48 -6.60
C ILE A 47 2.91 -0.82 -7.12
N HIS A 48 2.87 -1.42 -8.31
CA HIS A 48 1.63 -1.83 -8.98
C HIS A 48 1.52 -3.34 -9.10
N VAL A 49 0.33 -3.89 -8.90
CA VAL A 49 0.04 -5.29 -9.22
C VAL A 49 -0.22 -5.40 -10.72
N HIS A 50 0.52 -6.29 -11.39
CA HIS A 50 0.24 -6.66 -12.77
C HIS A 50 -0.49 -8.01 -12.80
N PRO A 51 -1.49 -8.23 -13.67
CA PRO A 51 -2.24 -9.50 -13.73
C PRO A 51 -1.37 -10.76 -13.82
N ARG A 52 -0.23 -10.66 -14.51
CA ARG A 52 0.75 -11.76 -14.65
C ARG A 52 1.42 -12.19 -13.34
N MET A 53 1.34 -11.38 -12.30
CA MET A 53 1.98 -11.65 -11.00
C MET A 53 0.99 -12.12 -9.93
N LEU A 54 -0.27 -12.35 -10.32
CA LEU A 54 -1.30 -12.88 -9.42
C LEU A 54 -1.00 -14.32 -8.96
N GLY A 55 -0.20 -15.08 -9.72
CA GLY A 55 0.22 -16.43 -9.32
C GLY A 55 1.06 -16.47 -8.04
N ASN A 56 1.79 -15.37 -7.75
CA ASN A 56 2.64 -15.24 -6.56
C ASN A 56 2.02 -14.34 -5.49
N PHE A 57 0.71 -14.10 -5.54
CA PHE A 57 0.00 -13.23 -4.58
C PHE A 57 -0.25 -13.97 -3.25
N THR A 58 0.85 -14.44 -2.65
CA THR A 58 0.94 -15.11 -1.36
C THR A 58 1.62 -14.21 -0.33
N GLN A 59 1.55 -14.60 0.93
CA GLN A 59 2.21 -13.86 2.00
C GLN A 59 3.74 -13.88 1.83
N GLU A 60 4.29 -15.03 1.42
CA GLU A 60 5.72 -15.26 1.21
C GLU A 60 6.23 -14.44 0.03
N GLY A 61 5.56 -14.50 -1.12
CA GLY A 61 5.92 -13.71 -2.30
C GLY A 61 5.81 -12.21 -2.06
N TRP A 62 4.87 -11.79 -1.21
CA TRP A 62 4.78 -10.40 -0.77
C TRP A 62 5.95 -10.00 0.14
N LYS A 63 6.34 -10.83 1.12
CA LYS A 63 7.51 -10.58 1.97
C LYS A 63 8.78 -10.49 1.12
N GLU A 64 8.99 -11.43 0.20
CA GLU A 64 10.14 -11.43 -0.73
C GLU A 64 10.17 -10.14 -1.57
N THR A 65 9.01 -9.72 -2.10
CA THR A 65 8.89 -8.45 -2.82
C THR A 65 9.32 -7.26 -1.97
N LEU A 66 8.92 -7.22 -0.69
CA LEU A 66 9.27 -6.13 0.22
C LEU A 66 10.78 -6.13 0.57
N LEU A 67 11.39 -7.30 0.75
CA LEU A 67 12.84 -7.43 0.95
C LEU A 67 13.60 -6.88 -0.26
N LEU A 68 13.21 -7.26 -1.48
CA LEU A 68 13.82 -6.75 -2.72
C LEU A 68 13.65 -5.23 -2.88
N ILE A 69 12.48 -4.69 -2.51
CA ILE A 69 12.27 -3.23 -2.52
C ILE A 69 13.21 -2.55 -1.53
N ALA A 70 13.38 -3.09 -0.33
CA ALA A 70 14.29 -2.52 0.66
C ALA A 70 15.74 -2.54 0.17
N GLU A 71 16.21 -3.65 -0.40
CA GLU A 71 17.52 -3.74 -1.04
C GLU A 71 17.69 -2.71 -2.17
N MET A 72 16.68 -2.57 -3.03
CA MET A 72 16.70 -1.56 -4.08
C MET A 72 16.80 -0.17 -3.48
N MET A 73 16.03 0.14 -2.43
CA MET A 73 16.14 1.43 -1.77
C MET A 73 17.54 1.64 -1.21
N ILE A 74 18.18 0.64 -0.59
CA ILE A 74 19.59 0.73 -0.15
C ILE A 74 20.50 1.15 -1.31
N ARG A 75 20.38 0.49 -2.48
CA ARG A 75 21.19 0.79 -3.69
C ARG A 75 20.85 2.13 -4.35
N TYR A 76 19.63 2.63 -4.22
CA TYR A 76 19.15 3.89 -4.77
C TYR A 76 18.89 4.91 -3.64
N PRO A 77 19.94 5.55 -3.05
CA PRO A 77 19.83 6.42 -1.88
C PRO A 77 18.96 7.67 -2.10
N ASN A 78 18.77 8.05 -3.36
CA ASN A 78 17.90 9.16 -3.75
C ASN A 78 16.43 8.85 -3.49
N VAL A 79 16.00 7.58 -3.53
CA VAL A 79 14.60 7.20 -3.29
C VAL A 79 14.28 7.26 -1.80
N LYS A 80 13.25 8.05 -1.46
CA LYS A 80 12.90 8.36 -0.07
C LYS A 80 11.62 7.66 0.41
N LEU A 81 10.83 7.11 -0.50
CA LEU A 81 9.51 6.59 -0.19
C LEU A 81 9.15 5.39 -1.08
N LEU A 82 8.45 4.42 -0.50
CA LEU A 82 7.65 3.45 -1.23
C LEU A 82 6.18 3.86 -1.14
N GLN A 83 5.47 3.82 -2.26
CA GLN A 83 4.03 4.05 -2.31
C GLN A 83 3.28 3.07 -3.23
N GLY A 84 2.00 2.86 -2.96
CA GLY A 84 1.11 2.16 -3.88
C GLY A 84 -0.35 2.40 -3.53
N ALA A 85 -1.22 2.35 -4.53
CA ALA A 85 -2.66 2.53 -4.35
C ALA A 85 -3.39 1.23 -4.69
N ALA A 86 -4.25 0.76 -3.77
CA ALA A 86 -5.08 -0.42 -4.01
C ALA A 86 -6.26 -0.49 -3.05
N TRP A 87 -7.30 -1.22 -3.46
CA TRP A 87 -8.46 -1.49 -2.61
C TRP A 87 -8.14 -2.40 -1.43
N PHE A 88 -7.17 -3.32 -1.59
CA PHE A 88 -6.84 -4.27 -0.53
C PHE A 88 -6.03 -3.66 0.63
N TYR A 89 -5.69 -2.36 0.54
CA TYR A 89 -5.16 -1.58 1.65
C TYR A 89 -6.24 -0.96 2.54
N ASP A 90 -7.52 -1.14 2.22
CA ASP A 90 -8.62 -0.74 3.09
C ASP A 90 -8.58 -1.53 4.41
N PRO A 91 -8.62 -0.87 5.58
CA PRO A 91 -8.74 -1.55 6.86
C PRO A 91 -9.89 -2.55 6.95
N LYS A 92 -11.01 -2.32 6.24
CA LYS A 92 -12.17 -3.21 6.21
C LYS A 92 -11.86 -4.60 5.64
N ILE A 93 -10.77 -4.75 4.88
CA ILE A 93 -10.34 -6.04 4.30
C ILE A 93 -10.09 -7.10 5.36
N GLU A 94 -9.64 -6.70 6.54
CA GLU A 94 -9.43 -7.64 7.63
C GLU A 94 -10.72 -8.37 8.04
N LYS A 95 -11.88 -7.73 7.87
CA LYS A 95 -13.19 -8.35 8.13
C LYS A 95 -13.75 -9.04 6.88
N VAL A 96 -13.68 -8.38 5.72
CA VAL A 96 -14.34 -8.88 4.51
C VAL A 96 -13.54 -9.94 3.75
N SER A 97 -12.21 -9.93 3.86
CA SER A 97 -11.28 -10.88 3.21
C SER A 97 -9.99 -11.05 4.02
N PRO A 98 -10.06 -11.73 5.19
CA PRO A 98 -8.93 -11.81 6.13
C PRO A 98 -7.65 -12.37 5.52
N HIS A 99 -7.76 -13.30 4.57
CA HIS A 99 -6.64 -13.91 3.84
C HIS A 99 -5.83 -12.92 2.98
N LEU A 100 -6.35 -11.70 2.72
CA LEU A 100 -5.61 -10.62 2.03
C LEU A 100 -5.04 -9.58 2.99
N SER A 101 -5.30 -9.70 4.30
CA SER A 101 -4.90 -8.68 5.28
C SER A 101 -3.38 -8.52 5.37
N TYR A 102 -2.61 -9.57 5.04
CA TYR A 102 -1.14 -9.55 5.04
C TYR A 102 -0.56 -8.43 4.15
N LEU A 103 -1.24 -8.10 3.03
CA LEU A 103 -0.83 -7.07 2.08
C LEU A 103 -0.69 -5.70 2.73
N ARG A 104 -1.55 -5.42 3.73
CA ARG A 104 -1.53 -4.20 4.53
C ARG A 104 -0.76 -4.39 5.82
N LYS A 105 -0.96 -5.50 6.53
CA LYS A 105 -0.43 -5.70 7.89
C LYS A 105 1.10 -5.72 7.92
N ILE A 106 1.76 -6.38 6.97
CA ILE A 106 3.23 -6.47 6.95
C ILE A 106 3.88 -5.08 6.78
N PRO A 107 3.46 -4.25 5.81
CA PRO A 107 3.95 -2.87 5.76
C PRO A 107 3.66 -2.05 7.03
N LEU A 108 2.45 -2.18 7.60
CA LEU A 108 2.08 -1.43 8.79
C LEU A 108 2.90 -1.82 10.02
N SER A 109 3.27 -3.09 10.18
CA SER A 109 4.17 -3.52 11.27
C SER A 109 5.57 -2.94 11.13
N GLY A 110 6.02 -2.66 9.90
CA GLY A 110 7.24 -1.93 9.61
C GLY A 110 7.09 -0.41 9.63
N GLY A 111 5.97 0.14 10.11
CA GLY A 111 5.77 1.58 10.29
C GLY A 111 5.25 2.34 9.05
N ALA A 112 4.80 1.64 8.02
CA ALA A 112 4.03 2.24 6.94
C ALA A 112 2.71 2.85 7.46
N ILE A 113 2.08 3.68 6.63
CA ILE A 113 0.73 4.19 6.88
C ILE A 113 -0.16 3.95 5.66
N THR A 114 -1.47 3.92 5.90
CA THR A 114 -2.47 4.01 4.82
C THR A 114 -3.27 5.32 4.89
N LEU A 115 -3.56 5.90 3.72
CA LEU A 115 -4.40 7.09 3.54
C LEU A 115 -5.53 6.77 2.57
N PHE A 116 -6.75 7.16 2.89
CA PHE A 116 -7.89 7.02 1.98
C PHE A 116 -7.75 7.96 0.79
N ALA A 117 -8.05 7.43 -0.40
CA ALA A 117 -8.04 8.19 -1.64
C ALA A 117 -9.45 8.44 -2.18
N SER A 118 -10.21 7.38 -2.42
CA SER A 118 -11.46 7.47 -3.17
C SER A 118 -12.31 6.21 -3.01
N HIS A 119 -13.61 6.37 -3.21
CA HIS A 119 -14.47 5.29 -3.68
C HIS A 119 -14.54 5.42 -5.20
N ASP A 120 -13.74 4.65 -5.92
CA ASP A 120 -13.70 4.69 -7.38
C ASP A 120 -14.17 3.36 -7.99
N GLU A 121 -14.61 3.44 -9.26
CA GLU A 121 -15.08 2.27 -10.00
C GLU A 121 -13.96 1.25 -10.27
N GLY A 122 -12.69 1.65 -10.20
CA GLY A 122 -11.53 0.75 -10.29
C GLY A 122 -11.43 -0.18 -9.08
N ALA A 123 -11.55 0.36 -7.87
CA ALA A 123 -11.63 -0.40 -6.63
C ALA A 123 -12.86 -1.28 -6.60
N LYS A 124 -14.01 -0.76 -7.04
CA LYS A 124 -15.26 -1.53 -7.08
C LYS A 124 -15.16 -2.71 -8.05
N SER A 125 -14.78 -2.48 -9.30
CA SER A 125 -14.62 -3.55 -10.29
C SER A 125 -13.61 -4.60 -9.80
N SER A 126 -12.38 -4.20 -9.49
CA SER A 126 -11.31 -5.14 -9.09
C SER A 126 -11.58 -5.88 -7.77
N ALA A 127 -12.14 -5.23 -6.76
CA ALA A 127 -12.45 -5.88 -5.49
C ALA A 127 -13.56 -6.92 -5.64
N LEU A 128 -14.56 -6.65 -6.48
CA LEU A 128 -15.76 -7.48 -6.59
C LEU A 128 -15.61 -8.63 -7.58
N ILE A 129 -14.80 -8.52 -8.65
CA ILE A 129 -14.72 -9.52 -9.74
C ILE A 129 -14.54 -10.96 -9.23
N LYS A 130 -13.58 -11.21 -8.33
CA LYS A 130 -13.19 -12.57 -7.92
C LYS A 130 -13.76 -13.05 -6.57
N SER A 131 -14.75 -12.38 -5.97
CA SER A 131 -15.26 -12.78 -4.65
C SER A 131 -16.77 -12.65 -4.50
N GLY A 132 -17.46 -13.79 -4.40
CA GLY A 132 -18.90 -13.84 -4.10
C GLY A 132 -19.24 -13.20 -2.75
N LYS A 133 -18.41 -13.41 -1.72
CA LYS A 133 -18.59 -12.79 -0.39
C LYS A 133 -18.56 -11.26 -0.47
N ARG A 134 -17.56 -10.67 -1.14
CA ARG A 134 -17.46 -9.20 -1.26
C ARG A 134 -18.59 -8.63 -2.12
N LYS A 135 -19.03 -9.34 -3.17
CA LYS A 135 -20.23 -8.97 -3.95
C LYS A 135 -21.48 -8.91 -3.08
N LYS A 136 -21.74 -9.96 -2.30
CA LYS A 136 -22.89 -10.02 -1.38
C LYS A 136 -22.87 -8.87 -0.36
N LEU A 137 -21.73 -8.62 0.29
CA LEU A 137 -21.60 -7.52 1.24
C LEU A 137 -21.77 -6.13 0.59
N TYR A 138 -21.39 -5.98 -0.68
CA TYR A 138 -21.63 -4.75 -1.43
C TYR A 138 -23.11 -4.55 -1.75
N THR A 139 -23.79 -5.58 -2.24
CA THR A 139 -25.24 -5.52 -2.54
C THR A 139 -26.09 -5.28 -1.29
N GLU A 140 -25.64 -5.77 -0.13
CA GLU A 140 -26.29 -5.55 1.17
C GLU A 140 -25.93 -4.19 1.82
N GLY A 141 -25.09 -3.37 1.16
CA GLY A 141 -24.65 -2.07 1.70
C GLY A 141 -23.64 -2.17 2.86
N LEU A 142 -23.21 -3.37 3.23
CA LEU A 142 -22.31 -3.64 4.36
C LEU A 142 -20.83 -3.41 4.02
N TYR A 143 -20.47 -3.33 2.74
CA TYR A 143 -19.10 -3.06 2.30
C TYR A 143 -19.05 -2.24 1.01
N LEU A 144 -18.52 -1.03 1.10
CA LEU A 144 -18.18 -0.20 -0.06
C LEU A 144 -16.66 -0.22 -0.28
N PRO A 145 -16.15 -0.82 -1.39
CA PRO A 145 -14.73 -0.80 -1.71
C PRO A 145 -14.17 0.62 -1.79
N ALA A 146 -12.93 0.79 -1.34
CA ALA A 146 -12.24 2.07 -1.31
C ALA A 146 -10.77 1.90 -1.68
N THR A 147 -10.23 2.81 -2.48
CA THR A 147 -8.80 2.88 -2.74
C THR A 147 -8.10 3.56 -1.56
N TYR A 148 -7.04 2.93 -1.07
CA TYR A 148 -6.13 3.51 -0.09
C TYR A 148 -4.72 3.56 -0.69
N TYR A 149 -3.98 4.62 -0.38
CA TYR A 149 -2.54 4.69 -0.57
C TYR A 149 -1.84 4.07 0.61
N LEU A 150 -0.90 3.18 0.36
CA LEU A 150 0.12 2.75 1.31
C LEU A 150 1.35 3.63 1.11
N LEU A 151 1.88 4.22 2.17
CA LEU A 151 3.12 5.01 2.18
C LEU A 151 4.10 4.43 3.19
N TRP A 152 5.35 4.23 2.80
CA TRP A 152 6.39 3.66 3.68
C TRP A 152 7.72 4.38 3.47
N SER A 153 8.22 5.04 4.52
CA SER A 153 9.45 5.84 4.44
C SER A 153 10.67 4.95 4.27
N ARG A 154 11.68 5.46 3.56
CA ARG A 154 12.98 4.80 3.40
C ARG A 154 13.56 4.32 4.73
N LYS A 155 13.58 5.20 5.73
CA LYS A 155 14.15 4.89 7.05
C LYS A 155 13.46 3.66 7.65
N LYS A 156 12.13 3.64 7.62
CA LYS A 156 11.34 2.59 8.24
C LYS A 156 11.40 1.27 7.49
N ILE A 157 11.37 1.28 6.16
CA ILE A 157 11.46 0.04 5.38
C ILE A 157 12.85 -0.60 5.48
N ILE A 158 13.92 0.20 5.54
CA ILE A 158 15.28 -0.31 5.75
C ILE A 158 15.43 -0.88 7.17
N ASN A 159 14.88 -0.21 8.19
CA ASN A 159 14.87 -0.76 9.55
C ASN A 159 14.12 -2.09 9.61
N TRP A 160 12.91 -2.14 9.05
CA TRP A 160 12.14 -3.38 8.96
C TRP A 160 12.91 -4.49 8.22
N TYR A 161 13.59 -4.15 7.13
CA TYR A 161 14.43 -5.10 6.39
C TYR A 161 15.54 -5.69 7.25
N ASN A 162 16.26 -4.86 8.02
CA ASN A 162 17.33 -5.33 8.91
C ASN A 162 16.79 -6.28 10.00
N ASP A 163 15.56 -6.06 10.47
CA ASP A 163 14.91 -6.90 11.48
C ASP A 163 14.33 -8.20 10.91
N ASN A 164 14.21 -8.33 9.58
CA ASN A 164 13.48 -9.42 8.91
C ASN A 164 14.32 -10.17 7.86
N LYS A 165 15.62 -9.88 7.76
CA LYS A 165 16.56 -10.60 6.88
C LYS A 165 16.90 -11.98 7.41
#